data_AF-A0A9D6NXG1-F1
#
_entry.id   AF-A0A9D6NXG1-F1
#
_cell.length_a   1.000
_cell.length_b   1.000
_cell.length_c   1.000
_cell.angle_alpha   90.00
_cell.angle_beta   90.00
_cell.angle_gamma   90.00
#
_symmetry.space_group_name_H-M   'P 1'
#
loop_
_entity.id
_entity.type
_entity.pdbx_description
1 polymer ?
#
loop_
_entity_poly.entity_id
_entity_poly.type
_entity_poly.pdbx_seq_one_letter_code
_entity_poly.pdbx_strand_id
1 'polypeptide(L)' 'PQPSDPSEYVEGTHTLEREGAVPVTLTSSVVDLSLYEGKKVKVFGETQKALKSGWLMDVGKVEEL' A
#
# COMPACT_ATOMS: atom_id res chain seq x y z
N PRO A 1 -8.49 22.80 2.50
CA PRO A 1 -7.55 22.79 1.35
C PRO A 1 -7.65 21.46 0.60
N GLN A 2 -8.29 21.46 -0.56
CA GLN A 2 -8.26 20.30 -1.46
C GLN A 2 -6.91 20.32 -2.23
N PRO A 3 -6.22 19.19 -2.39
CA PRO A 3 -5.02 19.13 -3.22
C PRO A 3 -5.40 19.51 -4.66
N SER A 4 -4.62 20.40 -5.28
CA SER A 4 -4.91 20.96 -6.61
C SER A 4 -4.43 20.06 -7.76
N ASP A 5 -3.68 19.00 -7.44
CA ASP A 5 -3.09 18.10 -8.40
C ASP A 5 -3.62 16.67 -8.18
N PRO A 6 -4.37 16.07 -9.14
CA PRO A 6 -4.80 14.68 -9.03
C PRO A 6 -3.62 13.69 -9.04
N SER A 7 -2.41 14.17 -9.35
CA SER A 7 -1.12 13.48 -9.22
C SER A 7 -0.52 13.48 -7.81
N GLU A 8 -0.92 14.40 -6.93
CA GLU A 8 -0.49 14.42 -5.52
C GLU A 8 -1.32 13.48 -4.63
N TYR A 9 -2.44 12.95 -5.14
CA TYR A 9 -3.15 11.86 -4.49
C TYR A 9 -2.41 10.55 -4.75
N VAL A 10 -1.36 10.29 -3.96
CA VAL A 10 -0.79 8.95 -3.87
C VAL A 10 -1.82 8.10 -3.13
N GLU A 11 -2.42 7.13 -3.83
CA GLU A 11 -3.52 6.29 -3.29
C GLU A 11 -3.10 5.40 -2.10
N GLY A 12 -1.85 5.50 -1.62
CA GLY A 12 -1.36 4.88 -0.39
C GLY A 12 0.00 5.42 0.00
N THR A 13 0.47 5.07 1.19
CA THR A 13 1.74 5.57 1.73
C THR A 13 2.93 4.80 1.18
N HIS A 14 2.73 3.53 0.83
CA HIS A 14 3.79 2.61 0.40
C HIS A 14 3.39 1.86 -0.87
N THR A 15 4.37 1.49 -1.69
CA THR A 15 4.15 0.59 -2.84
C THR A 15 4.89 -0.71 -2.60
N LEU A 16 4.16 -1.82 -2.65
CA LEU A 16 4.73 -3.16 -2.61
C LEU A 16 4.98 -3.64 -4.03
N GLU A 17 6.25 -3.59 -4.43
CA GLU A 17 6.71 -4.22 -5.66
C GLU A 17 6.80 -5.74 -5.45
N ARG A 18 6.12 -6.48 -6.32
CA ARG A 18 6.09 -7.95 -6.29
C ARG A 18 6.69 -8.48 -7.59
N GLU A 19 7.75 -9.27 -7.48
CA GLU A 19 8.42 -9.84 -8.65
C GLU A 19 7.46 -10.75 -9.43
N GLY A 20 7.15 -10.38 -10.67
CA GLY A 20 6.23 -11.12 -11.55
C GLY A 20 4.75 -10.76 -11.44
N ALA A 21 4.39 -9.72 -10.70
CA ALA A 21 3.02 -9.24 -10.63
C ALA A 21 2.95 -7.71 -10.55
N VAL A 22 1.75 -7.18 -10.77
CA VAL A 22 1.49 -5.74 -10.74
C VAL A 22 1.77 -5.16 -9.35
N PRO A 23 2.46 -4.02 -9.27
CA PRO A 23 2.76 -3.36 -8.00
C PRO A 23 1.45 -3.01 -7.28
N VAL A 24 1.45 -3.20 -5.96
CA VAL A 24 0.27 -2.94 -5.14
C VAL A 24 0.55 -1.76 -4.24
N THR A 25 -0.32 -0.77 -4.29
CA THR A 25 -0.29 0.35 -3.35
C THR A 25 -0.84 -0.13 -2.02
N LEU A 26 -0.07 0.02 -0.96
CA LEU A 26 -0.46 -0.30 0.40
C LEU A 26 -0.86 0.99 1.11
N THR A 27 -1.99 0.92 1.80
CA THR A 27 -2.38 1.93 2.78
C THR A 27 -2.61 1.22 4.11
N SER A 28 -2.20 1.83 5.22
CA SER A 28 -2.56 1.34 6.55
C SER A 28 -2.95 2.51 7.41
N SER A 29 -4.08 2.36 8.10
CA SER A 29 -4.52 3.34 9.10
C SER A 29 -4.18 2.90 10.53
N VAL A 30 -3.77 1.65 10.73
CA VAL A 30 -3.63 1.03 12.06
C VAL A 30 -2.27 0.38 12.31
N VAL A 31 -1.53 0.02 11.25
CA VAL A 31 -0.20 -0.56 11.35
C VAL A 31 0.82 0.41 10.75
N ASP A 32 1.92 0.61 11.46
CA ASP A 32 3.04 1.38 10.92
C ASP A 32 3.82 0.51 9.93
N LEU A 33 3.61 0.76 8.64
CA LEU A 33 4.28 0.04 7.54
C LEU A 33 5.78 0.36 7.48
N SER A 34 6.21 1.50 8.01
CA SER A 34 7.61 1.92 8.00
C SER A 34 8.51 1.03 8.85
N LEU A 35 7.98 0.42 9.92
CA LEU A 35 8.70 -0.56 10.74
C LEU A 35 9.13 -1.82 9.98
N TYR A 36 8.53 -2.05 8.82
CA TYR A 36 8.73 -3.24 7.99
C TYR A 36 9.47 -2.93 6.69
N GLU A 37 9.93 -1.69 6.50
CA GLU A 37 10.74 -1.30 5.36
C GLU A 37 12.05 -2.11 5.32
N GLY A 38 12.32 -2.75 4.18
CA GLY A 38 13.50 -3.61 4.01
C GLY A 38 13.38 -5.01 4.63
N LYS A 39 12.23 -5.36 5.23
CA LYS A 39 11.96 -6.70 5.77
C LYS A 39 10.98 -7.46 4.89
N LYS A 40 11.08 -8.79 4.94
CA LYS A 40 10.12 -9.65 4.27
C LYS A 40 8.92 -9.80 5.18
N VAL A 41 7.79 -9.23 4.77
CA VAL A 41 6.57 -9.24 5.57
C VAL A 41 5.39 -9.77 4.79
N LYS A 42 4.45 -10.35 5.52
CA LYS A 42 3.17 -10.83 5.02
C LYS A 42 2.09 -9.86 5.47
N VAL A 43 1.50 -9.17 4.52
CA VAL A 43 0.41 -8.21 4.77
C VAL A 43 -0.94 -8.91 4.65
N PHE A 44 -1.83 -8.65 5.60
CA PHE A 44 -3.22 -9.13 5.62
C PHE A 44 -4.15 -7.93 5.63
N GLY A 45 -5.15 -7.98 4.76
CA GLY A 45 -5.96 -6.81 4.49
C GLY A 45 -6.92 -7.03 3.35
N GLU A 46 -7.70 -5.99 3.05
CA GLU A 46 -8.67 -6.00 1.98
C GLU A 46 -8.08 -5.32 0.75
N THR A 47 -8.10 -6.03 -0.37
CA THR A 47 -7.61 -5.49 -1.63
C THR A 47 -8.75 -4.84 -2.39
N GLN A 48 -8.58 -3.58 -2.74
CA GLN A 48 -9.50 -2.77 -3.55
C GLN A 48 -8.87 -2.44 -4.90
N LYS A 49 -9.73 -2.13 -5.87
CA LYS A 49 -9.29 -1.72 -7.20
C LYS A 49 -8.84 -0.25 -7.13
N ALA A 50 -7.54 0.00 -7.29
CA ALA A 50 -7.02 1.37 -7.32
C ALA A 50 -7.47 2.09 -8.60
N LEU A 51 -7.69 3.39 -8.53
CA LEU A 51 -8.07 4.22 -9.68
C LEU A 51 -6.86 4.48 -10.62
N LYS A 52 -5.63 4.60 -10.10
CA LYS A 52 -4.40 4.76 -10.89
C LYS A 52 -3.45 3.56 -10.88
N SER A 53 -3.21 2.92 -9.75
CA SER A 53 -2.10 1.93 -9.60
C SER A 53 -2.50 0.47 -9.80
N GLY A 54 -3.70 0.20 -10.34
CA GLY A 54 -4.19 -1.16 -10.58
C GLY A 54 -4.67 -1.90 -9.33
N TRP A 55 -3.94 -1.83 -8.22
CA TRP A 55 -4.25 -2.52 -6.97
C TRP A 55 -3.94 -1.67 -5.75
N LEU A 56 -4.93 -1.47 -4.89
CA LEU A 56 -4.82 -0.83 -3.59
C LEU A 56 -5.12 -1.87 -2.53
N MET A 57 -4.38 -1.93 -1.43
CA MET A 57 -4.68 -2.84 -0.33
C MET A 57 -4.66 -2.08 0.98
N ASP A 58 -5.78 -2.14 1.68
CA ASP A 58 -5.89 -1.63 3.06
C ASP A 58 -5.35 -2.71 4.01
N VAL A 59 -4.24 -2.40 4.65
CA VAL A 59 -3.50 -3.32 5.52
C VAL A 59 -3.99 -3.15 6.95
N GLY A 60 -4.72 -4.15 7.44
CA GLY A 60 -5.16 -4.23 8.83
C GLY A 60 -4.17 -4.95 9.75
N LYS A 61 -3.32 -5.84 9.19
CA LYS A 61 -2.32 -6.58 9.95
C LYS A 61 -1.08 -6.87 9.10
N VAL A 62 0.10 -6.75 9.70
CA VAL A 62 1.38 -7.15 9.09
C VAL A 62 2.03 -8.22 9.97
N GLU A 63 2.54 -9.27 9.36
CA GLU A 63 3.35 -10.31 10.01
C GLU A 63 4.76 -10.30 9.42
N GLU A 64 5.76 -10.23 10.28
CA GLU A 64 7.16 -10.41 9.90
C GLU A 64 7.46 -11.90 9.65
N LEU A 65 8.20 -12.22 8.58
CA LEU A 65 8.60 -13.57 8.21
C LEU A 65 10.09 -13.83 8.53
#